data_AF-A0AAD7GKU9-F1
#
_entry.id   AF-A0AAD7GKU9-F1
#
_cell.length_a   1.000
_cell.length_b   1.000
_cell.length_c   1.000
_cell.angle_alpha   90.00
_cell.angle_beta   90.00
_cell.angle_gamma   90.00
#
_symmetry.space_group_name_H-M   'P 1'
#
loop_
_entity.id
_entity.type
_entity.pdbx_description
1 polymer ?
#
loop_
_entity_poly.entity_id
_entity_poly.type
_entity_poly.pdbx_seq_one_letter_code
_entity_poly.pdbx_strand_id
1 'polypeptide(L)'
;MSPNTCEHLCSEHYGPAKKLELNPRSPYPELLLSNAIPSELQAQEIKKTIRGVDEDIAALNAEIDRLQHSMDALTAQRTDLQRFAHDHRGVVSVLRCIPRDILVEIFGHCLRDCGRGPGPGPPM
;
A
#
# COMPACT_ATOMS: atom_id res chain seq x y z
N MET A 1 -30.94 13.61 -11.55
CA MET A 1 -30.16 14.19 -10.43
C MET A 1 -30.01 13.11 -9.40
N SER A 2 -28.85 12.44 -9.36
CA SER A 2 -28.54 11.43 -8.33
C SER A 2 -27.55 12.03 -7.34
N PRO A 3 -27.76 11.85 -6.02
CA PRO A 3 -26.91 12.43 -5.00
C PRO A 3 -25.65 11.59 -4.82
N ASN A 4 -24.48 12.19 -5.05
CA ASN A 4 -23.21 11.61 -4.65
C ASN A 4 -22.98 11.90 -3.17
N THR A 5 -23.48 11.01 -2.32
CA THR A 5 -23.16 11.01 -0.89
C THR A 5 -21.86 10.23 -0.70
N CYS A 6 -20.72 10.95 -0.72
CA CYS A 6 -19.45 10.43 -0.22
C CYS A 6 -19.45 10.61 1.31
N GLU A 7 -20.22 9.77 2.00
CA GLU A 7 -20.33 9.79 3.45
C GLU A 7 -19.09 9.15 4.12
N HIS A 8 -18.24 10.03 4.65
CA HIS A 8 -17.88 10.09 6.06
C HIS A 8 -17.32 8.88 6.84
N LEU A 9 -16.94 7.76 6.22
CA LEU A 9 -16.38 6.64 6.99
C LEU A 9 -14.88 6.52 6.82
N CYS A 10 -14.08 7.17 7.68
CA CYS A 10 -12.68 6.73 7.95
C CYS A 10 -11.98 7.43 9.14
N SER A 11 -12.68 7.95 10.15
CA SER A 11 -12.02 8.74 11.22
C SER A 11 -11.81 8.02 12.55
N GLU A 12 -12.25 6.77 12.75
CA GLU A 12 -12.28 6.18 14.10
C GLU A 12 -11.19 5.14 14.43
N HIS A 13 -10.18 4.93 13.58
CA HIS A 13 -9.17 3.88 13.86
C HIS A 13 -7.81 4.39 14.36
N TYR A 14 -7.59 5.69 14.49
CA TYR A 14 -6.33 6.24 14.99
C TYR A 14 -6.35 6.45 16.51
N GLY A 15 -6.38 5.34 17.26
CA GLY A 15 -5.97 5.37 18.65
C GLY A 15 -4.46 5.64 18.76
N PRO A 16 -4.00 6.43 19.75
CA PRO A 16 -2.57 6.68 19.93
C PRO A 16 -1.85 5.38 20.27
N ALA A 17 -0.71 5.13 19.63
CA ALA A 17 0.15 4.00 19.95
C ALA A 17 0.53 4.07 21.43
N LYS A 18 0.14 3.04 22.21
CA LYS A 18 0.61 2.92 23.59
C LYS A 18 2.10 2.69 23.57
N LYS A 19 2.87 3.61 24.14
CA LYS A 19 4.30 3.43 24.36
C LYS A 19 4.48 2.47 25.54
N LEU A 20 4.79 1.21 25.27
CA LEU A 20 5.27 0.29 26.30
C LEU A 20 6.74 0.64 26.59
N GLU A 21 7.06 0.99 27.83
CA GLU A 21 8.46 1.11 28.27
C GLU A 21 9.05 -0.28 28.50
N LEU A 22 9.71 -0.80 27.46
CA LEU A 22 10.31 -2.14 27.46
C LEU A 22 11.76 -2.04 27.95
N ASN A 23 12.01 -2.43 29.19
CA ASN A 23 13.37 -2.71 29.66
C ASN A 23 13.38 -3.94 30.59
N PRO A 24 13.13 -5.14 30.05
CA PRO A 24 13.18 -6.36 30.84
C PRO A 24 14.64 -6.64 31.22
N ARG A 25 15.00 -6.31 32.47
CA ARG A 25 16.28 -6.71 33.06
C ARG A 25 16.17 -8.13 33.60
N SER A 26 17.18 -8.96 33.34
CA SER A 26 17.25 -10.29 33.97
C SER A 26 17.37 -10.13 35.50
N PRO A 27 16.58 -10.87 36.28
CA PRO A 27 16.74 -10.89 37.74
C PRO A 27 18.07 -11.52 38.17
N TYR A 28 18.66 -12.39 37.33
CA TYR A 28 19.92 -13.10 37.59
C TYR A 28 20.83 -13.02 36.35
N PRO A 29 21.48 -11.87 36.08
CA PRO A 29 22.31 -11.67 34.89
C PRO A 29 23.53 -12.60 34.85
N GLU A 30 24.09 -12.98 36.00
CA GLU A 30 25.23 -13.89 36.12
C GLU A 30 24.92 -15.31 35.63
N LEU A 31 23.67 -15.75 35.72
CA LEU A 31 23.24 -17.04 35.21
C LEU A 31 23.18 -17.09 33.68
N LEU A 32 23.05 -15.94 33.01
CA LEU A 32 23.08 -15.87 31.54
C LEU A 32 24.49 -16.09 30.97
N LEU A 33 25.51 -15.88 31.79
CA LEU A 33 26.93 -15.93 31.40
C LEU A 33 27.66 -17.13 32.02
N SER A 34 26.94 -18.05 32.64
CA SER A 34 27.51 -19.23 33.29
C SER A 34 26.69 -20.49 33.04
N ASN A 35 27.33 -21.65 33.18
CA ASN A 35 26.65 -22.96 33.18
C ASN A 35 26.16 -23.36 34.58
N ALA A 36 25.99 -22.40 35.49
CA ALA A 36 25.53 -22.68 36.84
C ALA A 36 24.07 -23.17 36.81
N ILE A 37 23.77 -24.24 37.55
CA ILE A 37 22.41 -24.75 37.68
C ILE A 37 21.62 -23.76 38.55
N PRO A 38 20.50 -23.18 38.07
CA PRO A 38 19.68 -22.29 38.89
C PRO A 38 19.05 -23.07 40.04
N SER A 39 18.96 -22.44 41.21
CA SER A 39 18.11 -22.92 42.29
C SER A 39 16.63 -22.89 41.88
N GLU A 40 15.79 -23.63 42.60
CA GLU A 40 14.35 -23.67 42.32
C GLU A 40 13.70 -22.28 42.36
N LEU A 41 14.08 -21.44 43.33
CA LEU A 41 13.59 -20.06 43.44
C LEU A 41 14.01 -19.22 42.22
N GLN A 42 15.29 -19.30 41.83
CA GLN A 42 15.81 -18.59 40.64
C GLN A 42 15.06 -19.02 39.38
N ALA A 43 14.83 -20.32 39.21
CA ALA A 43 14.09 -20.85 38.08
C ALA A 43 12.64 -20.34 38.04
N GLN A 44 11.96 -20.24 39.19
CA GLN A 44 10.60 -19.71 39.28
C GLN A 44 10.52 -18.22 38.92
N GLU A 45 11.46 -17.41 39.41
CA GLU A 45 11.51 -15.98 39.11
C GLU A 45 11.83 -15.72 37.64
N ILE A 46 12.80 -16.44 37.06
CA ILE A 46 13.11 -16.36 35.62
C ILE A 46 11.88 -16.72 34.79
N LYS A 47 11.17 -17.79 35.11
CA LYS A 47 9.93 -18.18 34.41
C LYS A 47 8.84 -17.10 34.51
N LYS A 48 8.72 -16.42 35.65
CA LYS A 48 7.78 -15.30 35.83
C LYS A 48 8.17 -14.12 34.94
N THR A 49 9.45 -13.77 34.89
CA THR A 49 9.95 -12.70 34.00
C THR A 49 9.71 -13.04 32.53
N ILE A 50 10.00 -14.27 32.10
CA ILE A 50 9.74 -14.72 30.73
C ILE A 50 8.26 -14.55 30.37
N ARG A 51 7.34 -15.01 31.24
CA ARG A 51 5.90 -14.86 31.00
C ARG A 51 5.48 -13.40 30.80
N GLY A 52 5.99 -12.48 31.61
CA GLY A 52 5.70 -11.05 31.44
C GLY A 52 6.23 -10.50 30.12
N VAL A 53 7.43 -10.92 29.70
CA VAL A 53 7.98 -10.56 28.39
C VAL A 53 7.14 -11.13 27.25
N ASP A 54 6.66 -12.38 27.37
CA ASP A 54 5.80 -13.01 26.36
C ASP A 54 4.45 -12.27 26.23
N GLU A 55 3.88 -11.80 27.35
CA GLU A 55 2.67 -10.97 27.36
C GLU A 55 2.89 -9.62 26.67
N ASP A 56 4.03 -8.95 26.95
CA ASP A 56 4.41 -7.71 26.29
C ASP A 56 4.60 -7.91 24.77
N ILE A 57 5.25 -9.01 24.37
CA ILE A 57 5.41 -9.36 22.94
C ILE A 57 4.04 -9.57 22.28
N ALA A 58 3.13 -10.29 22.93
CA ALA A 58 1.79 -10.50 22.40
C ALA A 58 1.03 -9.18 22.21
N ALA A 59 1.15 -8.25 23.15
CA ALA A 59 0.55 -6.92 23.04
C ALA A 59 1.15 -6.11 21.88
N LEU A 60 2.48 -6.17 21.69
CA LEU A 60 3.15 -5.52 20.56
C LEU A 60 2.71 -6.10 19.21
N ASN A 61 2.61 -7.42 19.10
CA ASN A 61 2.15 -8.07 17.87
C ASN A 61 0.73 -7.64 17.51
N ALA A 62 -0.18 -7.57 18.48
CA ALA A 62 -1.55 -7.09 18.24
C ALA A 62 -1.58 -5.64 17.74
N GLU A 63 -0.70 -4.77 18.26
CA GLU A 63 -0.60 -3.38 17.80
C GLU A 63 0.04 -3.28 16.40
N ILE A 64 1.05 -4.10 16.12
CA ILE A 64 1.64 -4.22 14.77
C ILE A 64 0.55 -4.61 13.77
N ASP A 65 -0.23 -5.66 14.08
CA ASP A 65 -1.31 -6.12 13.21
C ASP A 65 -2.32 -5.00 12.97
N ARG A 66 -2.77 -4.30 14.03
CA ARG A 66 -3.71 -3.17 13.91
C ARG A 66 -3.19 -2.07 12.99
N LEU A 67 -1.91 -1.69 13.16
CA LEU A 67 -1.28 -0.66 12.34
C LEU A 67 -1.12 -1.11 10.88
N GLN A 68 -0.79 -2.38 10.65
CA GLN A 68 -0.67 -2.96 9.31
C GLN A 68 -2.01 -2.92 8.58
N HIS A 69 -3.11 -3.33 9.21
CA HIS A 69 -4.45 -3.22 8.63
C HIS A 69 -4.81 -1.77 8.26
N SER A 70 -4.45 -0.82 9.11
CA SER A 70 -4.67 0.61 8.85
C SER A 70 -3.84 1.10 7.65
N MET A 71 -2.58 0.68 7.56
CA MET A 71 -1.70 0.98 6.43
C MET A 71 -2.22 0.39 5.12
N ASP A 72 -2.72 -0.84 5.15
CA ASP A 72 -3.25 -1.53 3.98
C ASP A 72 -4.49 -0.80 3.45
N ALA A 73 -5.41 -0.40 4.34
CA ALA A 73 -6.59 0.36 3.98
C ALA A 73 -6.24 1.72 3.32
N LEU A 74 -5.33 2.48 3.92
CA LEU A 74 -4.87 3.76 3.37
C LEU A 74 -4.15 3.58 2.03
N THR A 75 -3.37 2.50 1.89
CA THR A 75 -2.65 2.19 0.64
C THR A 75 -3.62 1.84 -0.49
N ALA A 76 -4.68 1.08 -0.18
CA ALA A 76 -5.74 0.78 -1.13
C ALA A 76 -6.45 2.07 -1.60
N GLN A 77 -6.87 2.91 -0.65
CA GLN A 77 -7.53 4.18 -0.95
C GLN A 77 -6.65 5.11 -1.80
N ARG A 78 -5.36 5.23 -1.46
CA ARG A 78 -4.39 6.00 -2.25
C ARG A 78 -4.30 5.47 -3.68
N THR A 79 -4.20 4.15 -3.85
CA THR A 79 -4.09 3.50 -5.17
C THR A 79 -5.32 3.81 -6.03
N ASP A 80 -6.52 3.74 -5.45
CA ASP A 80 -7.75 4.05 -6.17
C ASP A 80 -7.83 5.51 -6.61
N LEU A 81 -7.43 6.45 -5.75
CA LEU A 81 -7.35 7.87 -6.08
C LEU A 81 -6.30 8.16 -7.16
N GLN A 82 -5.16 7.47 -7.12
CA GLN A 82 -4.13 7.58 -8.14
C GLN A 82 -4.62 7.10 -9.50
N ARG A 83 -5.34 5.96 -9.54
CA ARG A 83 -5.97 5.44 -10.76
C ARG A 83 -6.99 6.44 -11.32
N PHE A 84 -7.90 6.92 -10.49
CA PHE A 84 -8.88 7.93 -10.89
C PHE A 84 -8.22 9.18 -11.50
N ALA A 85 -7.20 9.72 -10.82
CA ALA A 85 -6.49 10.90 -11.31
C ALA A 85 -5.74 10.63 -12.62
N HIS A 86 -5.12 9.46 -12.75
CA HIS A 86 -4.43 9.05 -13.98
C HIS A 86 -5.39 9.01 -15.17
N ASP A 87 -6.53 8.34 -15.02
CA ASP A 87 -7.52 8.19 -16.08
C ASP A 87 -8.04 9.54 -16.57
N HIS A 88 -8.36 10.45 -15.64
CA HIS A 88 -8.87 11.79 -15.96
C HIS A 88 -7.80 12.72 -16.53
N ARG A 89 -6.55 12.62 -16.05
CA ARG A 89 -5.43 13.33 -16.68
C ARG A 89 -5.23 12.90 -18.13
N GLY A 90 -5.43 11.62 -18.43
CA GLY A 90 -5.45 11.12 -19.80
C GLY A 90 -6.55 11.78 -20.64
N VAL A 91 -7.70 12.13 -20.06
CA VAL A 91 -8.84 12.79 -20.76
C VAL A 91 -8.49 14.19 -21.20
N VAL A 92 -7.90 14.96 -20.31
CA VAL A 92 -7.52 16.35 -20.58
C VAL A 92 -6.15 16.46 -21.26
N SER A 93 -5.49 15.34 -21.55
CA SER A 93 -4.21 15.32 -22.25
C SER A 93 -4.36 15.96 -23.63
N VAL A 94 -3.42 16.85 -23.97
CA VAL A 94 -3.37 17.60 -25.23
C VAL A 94 -3.47 16.67 -26.46
N LEU A 95 -3.03 15.41 -26.33
CA LEU A 95 -3.12 14.40 -27.39
C LEU A 95 -4.56 14.07 -27.82
N ARG A 96 -5.57 14.28 -26.97
CA ARG A 96 -7.00 14.15 -27.34
C ARG A 96 -7.63 15.44 -27.85
N CYS A 97 -6.92 16.56 -27.74
CA CYS A 97 -7.36 17.88 -28.17
C CYS A 97 -6.77 18.24 -29.55
N ILE A 98 -6.57 17.25 -30.44
CA ILE A 98 -6.15 17.54 -31.82
C ILE A 98 -7.31 18.28 -32.50
N PRO A 99 -7.08 19.52 -33.00
CA PRO A 99 -8.12 20.26 -33.71
C PRO A 99 -8.68 19.46 -34.88
N ARG A 100 -9.98 19.60 -35.14
CA ARG A 100 -10.68 18.88 -36.21
C ARG A 100 -9.96 18.99 -37.55
N ASP A 101 -9.45 20.16 -37.89
CA ASP A 101 -8.78 20.41 -39.18
C ASP A 101 -7.52 19.55 -39.34
N ILE A 102 -6.76 19.39 -38.25
CA ILE A 102 -5.57 18.54 -38.21
C ILE A 102 -5.95 17.06 -38.31
N LEU A 103 -7.03 16.63 -37.64
CA LEU A 103 -7.55 15.26 -37.77
C LEU A 103 -8.02 14.97 -39.21
N VAL A 104 -8.71 15.92 -39.85
CA VAL A 104 -9.16 15.79 -41.24
C VAL A 104 -7.97 15.68 -42.18
N GLU A 105 -6.90 16.45 -41.97
CA GLU A 105 -5.70 16.35 -42.81
C GLU A 105 -4.98 15.00 -42.61
N ILE A 106 -4.80 14.56 -41.35
CA ILE A 106 -4.20 13.26 -41.03
C ILE A 106 -4.99 12.12 -41.69
N PHE A 107 -6.30 12.05 -41.45
CA PHE A 107 -7.14 10.99 -42.02
C PHE A 107 -7.27 11.12 -43.54
N GLY A 108 -7.30 12.34 -44.07
CA GLY A 108 -7.32 12.61 -45.49
C GLY A 108 -6.04 12.13 -46.19
N HIS A 109 -4.87 12.26 -45.56
CA HIS A 109 -3.63 11.68 -46.07
C HIS A 109 -3.65 10.15 -46.02
N CYS A 110 -4.05 9.55 -44.90
CA CYS A 110 -4.14 8.09 -44.78
C CYS A 110 -5.06 7.47 -45.85
N LEU A 111 -6.21 8.09 -46.13
CA LEU A 111 -7.16 7.61 -47.16
C LEU A 111 -6.62 7.78 -48.58
N ARG A 112 -5.87 8.85 -48.85
CA ARG A 112 -5.20 9.08 -50.15
C ARG A 112 -4.10 8.03 -50.40
N ASP A 113 -3.39 7.63 -49.35
CA ASP A 113 -2.33 6.62 -49.44
C ASP A 113 -2.89 5.19 -49.54
N CYS A 114 -4.05 4.90 -48.92
CA CYS A 114 -4.76 3.64 -49.07
C CYS A 114 -5.47 3.46 -50.44
N GLY A 115 -5.67 4.55 -51.19
CA GLY A 115 -6.38 4.56 -52.48
C GLY A 115 -5.50 4.33 -53.71
N ARG A 116 -4.18 4.25 -53.56
CA ARG A 116 -3.26 3.91 -54.66
C ARG A 116 -3.21 2.38 -54.81
N GLY A 117 -4.30 1.82 -55.35
CA GLY A 117 -4.27 0.43 -55.84
C GLY A 117 -3.10 0.24 -56.83
N PRO A 118 -2.59 -0.99 -57.00
CA PRO A 118 -1.56 -1.26 -57.99
C PRO A 118 -2.07 -0.75 -59.34
N GLY A 119 -1.34 0.19 -59.94
CA GLY A 119 -1.72 0.79 -61.22
C GLY A 119 -1.91 -0.30 -62.29
N PRO A 120 -2.69 -0.02 -63.35
CA PRO A 120 -2.88 -0.98 -64.43
C PRO A 120 -1.51 -1.45 -64.92
N GLY A 121 -1.29 -2.77 -64.83
CA GLY A 121 -0.04 -3.38 -65.27
C GLY A 121 0.26 -3.03 -66.74
N PRO A 122 1.53 -3.02 -67.14
CA PRO A 122 1.90 -2.61 -68.49
C PRO A 122 1.21 -3.53 -69.53
N PRO A 123 0.77 -2.97 -70.67
CA PRO A 123 0.14 -3.76 -71.72
C PRO A 123 1.12 -4.78 -72.29
N MET A 124 0.62 -6.00 -72.50
CA MET A 124 1.35 -7.13 -73.08
C MET A 124 1.80 -6.87 -74.52
#